data_AF-A0A2V2PRV7-F1
#
_entry.id   AF-A0A2V2PRV7-F1
#
_cell.length_a   1.000
_cell.length_b   1.000
_cell.length_c   1.000
_cell.angle_alpha   90.00
_cell.angle_beta   90.00
_cell.angle_gamma   90.00
#
_symmetry.space_group_name_H-M   'P 1'
#
loop_
_entity.id
_entity.type
_entity.pdbx_description
1 polymer ?
#
loop_
_entity_poly.entity_id
_entity_poly.type
_entity_poly.pdbx_seq_one_letter_code
_entity_poly.pdbx_strand_id
1 'polypeptide(L)'
;MDEEQLVRRVSRGDLAAFEELYRRTSPWLATRLRRRCADEQIVAEVMQETYLAVWRAAAGFVGTATGGTAVGWLWTIAARRLVDAF
;
A
#
# COMPACT_ATOMS: atom_id res chain seq x y z
N MET A 1 -2.67 -11.20 -13.63
CA MET A 1 -1.58 -10.43 -12.97
C MET A 1 -1.81 -10.45 -11.48
N ASP A 2 -0.76 -10.74 -10.72
CA ASP A 2 -0.73 -10.61 -9.25
C ASP A 2 -0.33 -9.18 -8.82
N GLU A 3 -0.36 -8.91 -7.52
CA GLU A 3 -0.01 -7.61 -6.95
C GLU A 3 1.47 -7.25 -7.17
N GLU A 4 2.37 -8.23 -7.22
CA GLU A 4 3.79 -7.99 -7.50
C GLU A 4 4.00 -7.45 -8.92
N GLN A 5 3.34 -8.04 -9.92
CA GLN A 5 3.35 -7.55 -11.29
C GLN A 5 2.77 -6.13 -11.40
N LEU A 6 1.72 -5.82 -10.62
CA LEU A 6 1.16 -4.48 -10.56
C LEU A 6 2.20 -3.49 -10.00
N VAL A 7 2.84 -3.78 -8.87
CA VAL A 7 3.89 -2.90 -8.30
C VAL A 7 5.05 -2.69 -9.27
N ARG A 8 5.47 -3.73 -10.01
CA ARG A 8 6.53 -3.62 -11.04
C ARG A 8 6.13 -2.74 -12.23
N ARG A 9 4.84 -2.60 -12.53
CA ARG A 9 4.34 -1.66 -13.55
C ARG A 9 4.23 -0.25 -12.97
N VAL A 10 3.78 -0.12 -11.72
CA VAL A 10 3.75 1.16 -11.00
C VAL A 10 5.15 1.78 -10.92
N SER A 11 6.20 0.99 -10.72
CA SER A 11 7.58 1.52 -10.71
C SER A 11 8.04 2.15 -12.03
N ARG A 12 7.28 1.93 -13.12
CA ARG A 12 7.50 2.53 -14.44
C ARG A 12 6.53 3.68 -14.75
N GLY A 13 5.75 4.13 -13.76
CA GLY A 13 4.77 5.20 -13.90
C GLY A 13 3.44 4.76 -14.52
N ASP A 14 3.11 3.47 -14.51
CA ASP A 14 1.84 2.96 -15.05
C ASP A 14 0.67 3.26 -14.11
N LEU A 15 -0.12 4.28 -14.46
CA LEU A 15 -1.27 4.72 -13.66
C LEU A 15 -2.38 3.67 -13.59
N ALA A 16 -2.64 2.93 -14.68
CA ALA A 16 -3.68 1.91 -14.69
C ALA A 16 -3.31 0.72 -13.77
N ALA A 17 -2.02 0.37 -13.72
CA ALA A 17 -1.54 -0.62 -12.76
C ALA A 17 -1.68 -0.14 -11.31
N PHE A 18 -1.46 1.15 -11.05
CA PHE A 18 -1.63 1.74 -9.72
C PHE A 18 -3.09 1.72 -9.28
N GLU A 19 -4.01 2.10 -10.16
CA GLU A 19 -5.45 2.05 -9.90
C GLU A 19 -5.93 0.63 -9.60
N GLU A 20 -5.48 -0.35 -10.39
CA GLU A 20 -5.82 -1.75 -10.17
C GLU A 20 -5.24 -2.29 -8.84
N LEU A 21 -4.02 -1.90 -8.49
CA LEU A 21 -3.41 -2.24 -7.19
C LEU A 21 -4.23 -1.66 -6.04
N TYR A 22 -4.60 -0.37 -6.14
CA TYR A 22 -5.45 0.31 -5.16
C TYR A 22 -6.80 -0.41 -5.00
N ARG A 23 -7.49 -0.69 -6.10
CA ARG A 23 -8.81 -1.34 -6.09
C ARG A 23 -8.79 -2.71 -5.41
N ARG A 24 -7.73 -3.48 -5.60
CA ARG A 24 -7.58 -4.82 -4.99
C ARG A 24 -7.23 -4.77 -3.52
N THR A 25 -6.37 -3.83 -3.12
CA THR A 25 -5.74 -3.85 -1.79
C THR A 25 -6.41 -2.92 -0.79
N SER A 26 -7.15 -1.91 -1.24
CA SER A 26 -7.77 -0.90 -0.37
C SER A 26 -8.82 -1.46 0.59
N PRO A 27 -9.71 -2.42 0.22
CA PRO A 27 -10.71 -2.93 1.17
C PRO A 27 -10.06 -3.69 2.33
N TRP A 28 -9.04 -4.51 2.02
CA TRP A 28 -8.28 -5.24 3.02
C TRP A 28 -7.48 -4.30 3.92
N LEU A 29 -6.82 -3.30 3.35
CA LEU A 29 -5.99 -2.36 4.11
C LEU A 29 -6.84 -1.51 5.05
N ALA A 30 -7.96 -0.96 4.55
CA ALA A 30 -8.89 -0.17 5.34
C ALA A 30 -9.46 -0.98 6.52
N THR A 31 -9.91 -2.22 6.28
CA THR A 31 -10.40 -3.11 7.33
C THR A 31 -9.33 -3.36 8.40
N ARG A 32 -8.08 -3.52 8.00
CA ARG A 32 -6.96 -3.80 8.91
C ARG A 32 -6.51 -2.57 9.70
N LEU A 33 -6.59 -1.37 9.12
CA LEU A 33 -6.31 -0.11 9.81
C LEU A 33 -7.40 0.24 10.83
N ARG A 34 -8.68 0.04 10.49
CA ARG A 34 -9.81 0.24 11.42
C ARG A 34 -9.76 -0.63 12.68
N ARG A 35 -9.13 -1.81 12.58
CA ARG A 35 -8.87 -2.66 13.76
C ARG A 35 -7.81 -2.10 14.71
N ARG A 36 -7.04 -1.09 14.28
CA ARG A 36 -5.97 -0.44 15.08
C ARG A 36 -6.28 1.00 15.45
N CYS A 37 -7.11 1.69 14.67
CA CYS A 37 -7.52 3.06 14.93
C CYS A 37 -9.01 3.21 14.64
N ALA A 38 -9.77 3.71 15.62
CA ALA A 38 -11.21 3.93 15.51
C ALA A 38 -11.57 5.27 14.84
N ASP A 39 -10.60 6.17 14.70
CA ASP A 39 -10.80 7.46 14.03
C ASP A 39 -10.76 7.27 12.50
N GLU A 40 -11.94 7.39 11.88
CA GLU A 40 -12.09 7.23 10.42
C GLU A 40 -11.35 8.31 9.61
N GLN A 41 -11.14 9.50 10.18
CA GLN A 41 -10.38 10.56 9.51
C GLN A 41 -8.90 10.19 9.45
N ILE A 42 -8.33 9.72 10.56
CA ILE A 42 -6.95 9.21 10.59
C ILE A 42 -6.80 8.02 9.62
N VAL A 43 -7.75 7.09 9.61
CA VAL A 43 -7.71 5.96 8.67
C VAL A 43 -7.72 6.43 7.21
N ALA A 44 -8.56 7.41 6.86
CA ALA A 44 -8.63 7.95 5.51
C ALA A 44 -7.33 8.68 5.10
N GLU A 45 -6.70 9.41 6.01
CA GLU A 45 -5.41 10.06 5.79
C GLU A 45 -4.29 9.03 5.58
N VAL A 46 -4.14 8.08 6.51
CA VAL A 46 -3.14 7.00 6.42
C VAL A 46 -3.29 6.21 5.11
N MET A 47 -4.51 5.96 4.66
CA MET A 47 -4.76 5.31 3.37
C MET A 47 -4.19 6.13 2.21
N GLN A 48 -4.52 7.42 2.11
CA GLN A 48 -4.03 8.30 1.04
C GLN A 48 -2.50 8.37 1.05
N GLU A 49 -1.93 8.60 2.22
CA GLU A 49 -0.50 8.66 2.42
C GLU A 49 0.23 7.36 2.03
N THR A 50 -0.37 6.21 2.38
CA THR A 50 0.16 4.89 2.02
C THR A 50 0.25 4.73 0.51
N TYR A 51 -0.82 5.02 -0.22
CA TYR A 51 -0.82 4.85 -1.67
C TYR A 51 0.08 5.87 -2.38
N LEU A 52 0.19 7.09 -1.86
CA LEU A 52 1.17 8.06 -2.34
C LEU A 52 2.61 7.58 -2.10
N ALA A 53 2.88 6.98 -0.95
CA ALA A 53 4.18 6.38 -0.64
C ALA A 53 4.49 5.18 -1.55
N VAL A 54 3.50 4.33 -1.83
CA VAL A 54 3.63 3.22 -2.78
C VAL A 54 4.00 3.75 -4.17
N TRP A 55 3.31 4.77 -4.67
CA TRP A 55 3.62 5.38 -5.97
C TRP A 55 5.07 5.86 -6.04
N ARG A 56 5.56 6.53 -4.99
CA ARG A 56 6.93 7.06 -4.91
C ARG A 56 8.00 5.99 -4.71
N ALA A 57 7.68 4.90 -4.01
CA ALA A 57 8.65 3.89 -3.56
C ALA A 57 8.61 2.58 -4.36
N ALA A 58 7.69 2.43 -5.33
CA ALA A 58 7.51 1.19 -6.10
C ALA A 58 8.79 0.68 -6.78
N ALA A 59 9.70 1.59 -7.18
CA ALA A 59 10.99 1.21 -7.77
C ALA A 59 11.92 0.46 -6.80
N GLY A 60 11.74 0.63 -5.49
CA GLY A 60 12.50 -0.07 -4.45
C GLY A 60 11.90 -1.41 -4.01
N PHE A 61 10.77 -1.83 -4.60
CA PHE A 61 10.14 -3.10 -4.24
C PHE A 61 10.91 -4.29 -4.81
N VAL A 62 11.49 -5.09 -3.92
CA VAL A 62 12.29 -6.30 -4.26
C VAL A 62 11.48 -7.60 -4.32
N GLY A 63 10.19 -7.57 -3.98
CA GLY A 63 9.26 -8.67 -4.23
C GLY A 63 9.54 -9.97 -3.47
N THR A 64 9.01 -11.06 -4.02
CA THR A 64 9.17 -12.43 -3.51
C THR A 64 10.61 -12.93 -3.52
N ALA A 65 11.51 -12.28 -4.27
CA ALA A 65 12.93 -12.63 -4.31
C ALA A 65 13.61 -12.55 -2.93
N THR A 66 13.07 -11.75 -2.01
CA THR A 66 13.54 -11.65 -0.62
C THR A 66 12.53 -12.22 0.39
N GLY A 67 11.58 -13.06 -0.07
CA GLY A 67 10.54 -13.66 0.78
C GLY A 67 9.40 -12.71 1.19
N GLY A 68 9.30 -11.52 0.57
CA GLY A 68 8.23 -10.56 0.82
C GLY A 68 7.06 -10.68 -0.14
N THR A 69 5.89 -10.15 0.24
CA THR A 69 4.73 -10.00 -0.67
C THR A 69 4.40 -8.53 -0.86
N ALA A 70 3.79 -8.17 -1.99
CA ALA A 70 3.36 -6.78 -2.25
C ALA A 70 2.37 -6.29 -1.18
N VAL A 71 1.47 -7.17 -0.73
CA VAL A 71 0.51 -6.90 0.36
C VAL A 71 1.22 -6.72 1.71
N GLY A 72 2.26 -7.51 1.99
CA GLY A 72 3.08 -7.36 3.19
C GLY A 72 3.87 -6.03 3.19
N TRP A 73 4.46 -5.68 2.05
CA TRP A 73 5.16 -4.41 1.86
C TRP A 73 4.22 -3.21 2.00
N LEU A 74 3.03 -3.27 1.40
CA LEU A 74 1.96 -2.27 1.58
C LEU A 74 1.60 -2.10 3.05
N TRP A 75 1.44 -3.21 3.78
CA TRP A 75 1.16 -3.18 5.21
C TRP A 75 2.28 -2.54 6.02
N THR A 76 3.55 -2.81 5.70
CA THR A 76 4.69 -2.17 6.36
C THR A 76 4.66 -0.65 6.19
N ILE A 77 4.30 -0.15 5.00
CA ILE A 77 4.15 1.29 4.75
C ILE A 77 3.00 1.84 5.61
N ALA A 78 1.82 1.24 5.52
CA ALA A 78 0.63 1.73 6.23
C ALA A 78 0.78 1.70 7.76
N ALA A 79 1.41 0.65 8.29
CA ALA A 79 1.65 0.53 9.72
C ALA A 79 2.60 1.63 10.26
N ARG A 80 3.63 1.98 9.48
CA ARG A 80 4.54 3.09 9.84
C ARG A 80 3.79 4.42 9.85
N ARG A 81 3.02 4.71 8.79
CA ARG A 81 2.20 5.93 8.71
C ARG A 81 1.16 6.03 9.82
N LEU A 82 0.53 4.92 10.19
CA LEU A 82 -0.40 4.90 11.30
C LEU A 82 0.28 5.24 12.62
N VAL A 83 1.50 4.76 12.86
CA VAL A 83 2.29 5.12 14.05
C VAL A 83 2.67 6.60 14.02
N ASP A 84 3.05 7.14 12.86
CA ASP A 84 3.43 8.56 12.71
C ASP A 84 2.24 9.53 12.88
N ALA A 85 1.00 9.03 12.73
CA ALA A 85 -0.24 9.81 12.91
C ALA A 85 -0.70 9.91 14.38
N PHE A 86 -0.04 9.20 15.30
CA PHE A 86 -0.25 9.27 16.75
C PHE A 86 0.83 10.12 17.41
#